data_AF-A0A830FY55-F1
#
_entry.id   AF-A0A830FY55-F1
#
_cell.length_a   1.000
_cell.length_b   1.000
_cell.length_c   1.000
_cell.angle_alpha   90.00
_cell.angle_beta   90.00
_cell.angle_gamma   90.00
#
_symmetry.space_group_name_H-M   'P 1'
#
loop_
_entity.id
_entity.type
_entity.pdbx_description
1 polymer ?
#
loop_
_entity_poly.entity_id
_entity_poly.type
_entity_poly.pdbx_seq_one_letter_code
_entity_poly.pdbx_strand_id
1 'polypeptide(L)' 'MPTWDHDPNGRAAAFDECAHCGRELEADTWQPVRTIEEESGALSFIAFCNDDCHDAYDVAAD' A
#
# COMPACT_ATOMS: atom_id res chain seq x y z
N MET A 1 -31.69 10.26 -3.40
CA MET A 1 -30.71 9.16 -3.41
C MET A 1 -29.37 9.80 -3.12
N PRO A 2 -28.64 9.47 -2.05
CA PRO A 2 -27.36 10.10 -1.76
C PRO A 2 -26.37 9.62 -2.82
N THR A 3 -25.91 10.54 -3.67
CA THR A 3 -24.76 10.32 -4.54
C THR A 3 -23.61 9.97 -3.62
N TRP A 4 -23.06 8.77 -3.74
CA TRP A 4 -21.78 8.45 -3.14
C TRP A 4 -20.80 9.54 -3.56
N ASP A 5 -20.39 10.38 -2.61
CA ASP A 5 -19.19 11.19 -2.70
C ASP A 5 -18.03 10.21 -2.87
N HIS A 6 -17.82 9.81 -4.13
CA HIS A 6 -16.60 9.16 -4.56
C HIS A 6 -15.58 10.28 -4.53
N ASP A 7 -14.97 10.48 -3.36
CA ASP A 7 -13.87 11.42 -3.18
C ASP A 7 -12.81 11.07 -4.25
N PRO A 8 -12.65 11.87 -5.32
CA PRO A 8 -11.67 11.57 -6.35
C PRO A 8 -10.24 11.79 -5.82
N ASN A 9 -10.14 12.33 -4.59
CA ASN A 9 -8.93 12.45 -3.81
C ASN A 9 -8.99 11.51 -2.60
N GLY A 10 -9.47 10.28 -2.81
CA GLY A 10 -8.79 9.15 -2.21
C GLY A 10 -7.34 9.26 -2.63
N ARG A 11 -6.55 10.06 -1.88
CA ARG A 11 -5.09 9.99 -1.83
C ARG A 11 -4.85 8.57 -1.33
N ALA A 12 -4.98 7.59 -2.21
CA ALA A 12 -4.19 6.37 -2.14
C ALA A 12 -2.81 6.93 -1.81
N ALA A 13 -2.33 6.65 -0.60
CA ALA A 13 -1.01 7.09 -0.18
C ALA A 13 -0.13 6.79 -1.40
N ALA A 14 0.36 7.85 -2.05
CA ALA A 14 1.00 7.73 -3.34
C ALA A 14 2.32 7.06 -3.02
N PHE A 15 2.31 5.74 -3.04
CA PHE A 15 3.49 4.96 -2.89
C PHE A 15 4.20 5.10 -4.22
N ASP A 16 5.18 5.98 -4.27
CA ASP A 16 6.01 6.15 -5.47
C ASP A 16 6.93 4.95 -5.65
N GLU A 17 7.24 4.18 -4.60
CA GLU A 17 8.22 3.10 -4.62
C GLU A 17 7.76 1.85 -3.84
N CYS A 18 8.10 0.67 -4.36
CA CYS A 18 7.89 -0.61 -3.69
C CYS A 18 8.79 -0.75 -2.47
N ALA A 19 8.17 -0.97 -1.31
CA ALA A 19 8.90 -1.11 -0.04
C ALA A 19 9.84 -2.33 0.03
N HIS A 20 9.66 -3.34 -0.84
CA HIS A 20 10.52 -4.53 -0.88
C HIS A 20 11.70 -4.39 -1.85
N CYS A 21 11.45 -3.97 -3.10
CA CYS A 21 12.46 -3.98 -4.16
C CYS A 21 12.95 -2.59 -4.61
N GLY A 22 12.34 -1.51 -4.12
CA GLY A 22 12.72 -0.15 -4.49
C GLY A 22 12.31 0.25 -5.90
N ARG A 23 11.36 -0.45 -6.53
CA ARG A 23 10.88 -0.12 -7.89
C ARG A 23 9.79 0.94 -7.84
N GLU A 24 9.82 1.87 -8.79
CA GLU A 24 8.75 2.85 -8.98
C GLU A 24 7.40 2.14 -9.21
N LEU A 25 6.38 2.56 -8.45
CA LEU A 25 5.02 2.03 -8.55
C LEU A 25 4.18 2.94 -9.42
N GLU A 26 3.41 2.33 -10.32
CA GLU A 26 2.47 3.07 -11.15
C GLU A 26 1.25 3.47 -10.33
N ALA A 27 1.03 4.78 -10.18
CA ALA A 27 -0.08 5.34 -9.40
C ALA A 27 -1.47 5.03 -9.98
N ASP A 28 -1.56 4.68 -11.27
CA ASP A 28 -2.81 4.34 -11.96
C ASP A 28 -3.15 2.84 -11.87
N THR A 29 -2.25 2.02 -11.31
CA THR A 29 -2.42 0.58 -11.17
C THR A 29 -2.71 0.22 -9.72
N TRP A 30 -3.65 -0.70 -9.50
CA TRP A 30 -3.90 -1.24 -8.17
C TRP A 30 -2.67 -2.03 -7.70
N GLN A 31 -2.05 -1.57 -6.60
CA GLN A 31 -0.89 -2.20 -6.00
C GLN A 31 -1.28 -2.94 -4.72
N PRO A 32 -0.68 -4.12 -4.43
CA PRO A 32 -0.82 -4.76 -3.14
C PRO A 32 -0.24 -3.88 -2.04
N VAL A 33 -1.00 -3.70 -0.95
CA VAL A 33 -0.64 -2.84 0.20
C VAL A 33 -0.73 -3.66 1.48
N ARG A 34 0.25 -3.53 2.36
CA ARG A 34 0.23 -4.12 3.69
C ARG A 34 0.12 -3.05 4.76
N THR A 35 -0.71 -3.32 5.76
CA THR A 35 -0.86 -2.47 6.94
C THR A 35 0.00 -3.03 8.06
N ILE A 36 0.88 -2.20 8.60
CA ILE A 36 1.73 -2.50 9.74
C ILE A 36 1.23 -1.67 10.91
N GLU A 37 0.95 -2.34 12.02
CA GLU A 37 0.67 -1.67 13.28
C GLU A 37 1.99 -1.52 14.04
N GLU A 38 2.43 -0.28 14.24
CA GLU A 38 3.61 0.01 15.03
C GLU A 38 3.30 -0.09 16.53
N GLU A 39 4.33 -0.32 17.35
CA GLU A 39 4.23 -0.40 18.81
C GLU A 39 3.57 0.82 19.48
N SER A 40 3.58 1.98 18.81
CA SER A 40 2.90 3.19 19.24
C SER A 40 1.38 3.20 18.93
N GLY A 41 0.85 2.15 18.31
CA GLY A 41 -0.52 2.09 17.77
C GLY A 41 -0.72 2.89 16.47
N ALA A 42 0.37 3.29 15.81
CA ALA A 42 0.31 3.96 14.52
C ALA A 42 0.16 2.93 13.40
N LEU A 43 -0.77 3.15 12.47
CA LEU A 43 -0.93 2.31 11.29
C LEU A 43 -0.08 2.89 10.16
N SER A 44 0.95 2.14 9.77
CA SER A 44 1.80 2.45 8.63
C SER A 44 1.39 1.55 7.45
N PHE A 45 1.18 2.16 6.29
CA PHE A 45 0.83 1.43 5.07
C PHE A 45 2.04 1.40 4.16
N ILE A 46 2.31 0.26 3.53
CA ILE A 46 3.38 0.11 2.55
C ILE A 46 2.85 -0.62 1.32
N ALA A 47 3.25 -0.19 0.12
CA ALA A 47 2.85 -0.85 -1.12
C ALA A 47 3.99 -1.60 -1.80
N PHE A 48 3.57 -2.55 -2.63
CA PHE A 48 4.45 -3.47 -3.35
C PHE A 48 4.11 -3.49 -4.83
N CYS A 49 5.10 -3.76 -5.67
CA CYS A 49 4.90 -3.75 -7.13
C CYS A 49 4.19 -5.01 -7.65
N ASN A 50 4.12 -6.05 -6.83
CA ASN A 50 3.46 -7.31 -7.15
C ASN A 50 3.17 -8.10 -5.86
N ASP A 51 2.31 -9.12 -5.98
CA ASP A 51 2.00 -10.04 -4.88
C ASP A 51 3.25 -10.78 -4.37
N ASP A 52 4.23 -11.09 -5.23
CA ASP A 52 5.46 -11.79 -4.83
C ASP A 52 6.28 -10.98 -3.80
N CYS A 53 6.45 -9.68 -4.04
CA CYS A 53 7.11 -8.76 -3.10
C CYS A 53 6.30 -8.59 -1.81
N HIS A 54 4.98 -8.61 -1.91
CA HIS A 54 4.10 -8.54 -0.75
C HIS A 54 4.23 -9.81 0.11
N ASP A 55 4.16 -10.99 -0.49
CA ASP A 55 4.25 -12.28 0.18
C ASP A 55 5.64 -12.49 0.82
N ALA A 56 6.71 -12.13 0.10
CA ALA A 56 8.07 -12.16 0.63
C ALA A 56 8.26 -11.26 1.86
N TYR A 57 7.59 -10.11 1.88
CA TYR A 57 7.57 -9.21 3.04
C TYR A 57 6.68 -9.74 4.17
N ASP A 58 5.59 -10.44 3.85
CA ASP A 58 4.71 -11.07 4.83
C ASP A 58 5.42 -12.17 5.61
N VAL A 59 6.06 -13.09 4.87
CA VAL A 59 6.85 -14.20 5.43
C VAL A 59 8.04 -13.72 6.27
N ALA A 60 8.65 -12.58 5.92
CA ALA A 60 9.78 -12.03 6.66
C ALA A 60 9.39 -11.33 7.97
N ALA A 61 8.10 -11.06 8.18
CA ALA A 61 7.60 -10.34 9.35
C ALA A 61 7.02 -11.25 10.45
N ASP A 62 7.03 -12.57 10.25
CA ASP A 62 6.63 -13.60 11.25
C ASP A 62 7.79 -13.99 12.17
#